data_AF-A0A7K2WA51-F1
#
_entry.id   AF-A0A7K2WA51-F1
#
_cell.length_a   1.000
_cell.length_b   1.000
_cell.length_c   1.000
_cell.angle_alpha   90.00
_cell.angle_beta   90.00
_cell.angle_gamma   90.00
#
_symmetry.space_group_name_H-M   'P 1'
#
loop_
_entity.id
_entity.type
_entity.pdbx_description
1 polymer ?
#
loop_
_entity_poly.entity_id
_entity_poly.type
_entity_poly.pdbx_seq_one_letter_code
_entity_poly.pdbx_strand_id
1 'polypeptide(L)'
;MCHCDAATYNTVFRGQLPVVFIDFDAAHPGPRLWDVAYTAYRFVPLYAPDAVEPTLPVPEACRRLTLFADAYGLSEEERAAFPAVAAARLRALVESMYTQAAAGHPAFSRHVADGHDRRYLTDAQWIEAAFGPRTDNR
;
A
#
# COMPACT_ATOMS: atom_id res chain seq x y z
N MET A 1 7.96 -2.38 -15.57
CA MET A 1 8.88 -1.92 -14.50
C MET A 1 8.03 -1.32 -13.41
N CYS A 2 8.23 -1.72 -12.16
CA CYS A 2 7.58 -1.17 -10.98
C CYS A 2 8.63 -0.48 -10.11
N HIS A 3 8.26 0.57 -9.38
CA HIS A 3 9.10 1.20 -8.35
C HIS A 3 9.15 0.37 -7.08
N CYS A 4 8.06 -0.31 -6.74
CA CYS A 4 7.84 -1.18 -5.58
C CYS A 4 7.86 -0.48 -4.21
N ASP A 5 8.21 0.81 -4.15
CA ASP A 5 8.13 1.66 -2.95
C ASP A 5 7.77 3.13 -3.30
N ALA A 6 6.85 3.31 -4.25
CA ALA A 6 6.35 4.63 -4.63
C ALA A 6 5.39 5.18 -3.55
N ALA A 7 5.99 5.67 -2.46
CA ALA A 7 5.31 6.24 -1.31
C ALA A 7 5.45 7.77 -1.26
N THR A 8 4.66 8.42 -0.40
CA THR A 8 4.73 9.86 -0.17
C THR A 8 6.12 10.30 0.35
N TYR A 9 6.81 9.48 1.15
CA TYR A 9 8.18 9.78 1.59
C TYR A 9 9.24 9.64 0.48
N ASN A 10 8.95 8.86 -0.58
CA ASN A 10 9.82 8.65 -1.74
C ASN A 10 9.36 9.49 -2.95
N THR A 11 8.61 10.56 -2.67
CA THR A 11 8.11 11.49 -3.67
C THR A 11 8.50 12.91 -3.29
N VAL A 12 9.16 13.62 -4.21
CA VAL A 12 9.43 15.06 -4.05
C VAL A 12 8.21 15.83 -4.53
N PHE A 13 7.73 16.73 -3.68
CA PHE A 13 6.60 17.60 -3.97
C PHE A 13 7.07 19.04 -4.23
N ARG A 14 6.43 19.71 -5.19
CA ARG A 14 6.51 21.16 -5.36
C ARG A 14 5.13 21.75 -5.05
N GLY A 15 5.01 22.40 -3.90
CA GLY A 15 3.70 22.75 -3.37
C GLY A 15 2.91 21.48 -3.03
N GLN A 16 1.76 21.27 -3.66
CA GLN A 16 0.91 20.08 -3.47
C GLN A 16 1.01 19.08 -4.64
N LEU A 17 1.95 19.29 -5.57
CA LEU A 17 2.08 18.46 -6.77
C LEU A 17 3.30 17.53 -6.68
N PRO A 18 3.14 16.21 -6.90
CA PRO A 18 4.26 15.30 -7.01
C PRO A 18 5.02 15.57 -8.30
N VAL A 19 6.33 15.76 -8.23
CA VAL A 19 7.16 16.12 -9.40
C VAL A 19 8.26 15.11 -9.72
N VAL A 20 8.74 14.34 -8.73
CA VAL A 20 9.82 13.37 -8.91
C VAL A 20 9.63 12.21 -7.93
N PHE A 21 9.79 10.97 -8.41
CA PHE A 21 10.01 9.79 -7.56
C PHE A 21 11.51 9.59 -7.32
N ILE A 22 11.87 9.14 -6.13
CA ILE A 22 13.24 8.84 -5.72
C ILE A 22 13.30 7.43 -5.11
N ASP A 23 14.51 6.92 -4.86
CA ASP A 23 14.72 5.61 -4.22
C ASP A 23 14.21 4.42 -5.05
N PHE A 24 14.92 4.15 -6.15
CA PHE A 24 14.61 3.06 -7.08
C PHE A 24 15.29 1.73 -6.73
N ASP A 25 15.85 1.58 -5.53
CA ASP A 25 16.60 0.38 -5.14
C ASP A 25 15.71 -0.89 -5.12
N ALA A 26 14.40 -0.71 -4.93
CA ALA A 26 13.41 -1.78 -4.99
C ALA A 26 12.83 -2.01 -6.40
N ALA A 27 13.24 -1.24 -7.42
CA ALA A 27 12.60 -1.27 -8.72
C ALA A 27 12.92 -2.56 -9.48
N HIS A 28 11.88 -3.27 -9.93
CA HIS A 28 12.02 -4.50 -10.71
C HIS A 28 10.84 -4.72 -11.67
N PRO A 29 10.96 -5.63 -12.65
CA PRO A 29 9.80 -6.08 -13.44
C PRO A 29 8.73 -6.69 -12.53
N GLY A 30 7.47 -6.34 -12.76
CA GLY A 30 6.35 -6.83 -11.97
C GLY A 30 5.00 -6.39 -12.56
N PRO A 31 3.87 -6.93 -12.06
CA PRO A 31 2.54 -6.54 -12.50
C PRO A 31 2.27 -5.07 -12.16
N ARG A 32 1.74 -4.29 -13.12
CA ARG A 32 1.42 -2.87 -12.93
C ARG A 32 0.60 -2.63 -11.65
N LEU A 33 -0.49 -3.39 -11.49
CA LEU A 33 -1.43 -3.23 -10.37
C LEU A 33 -0.77 -3.44 -8.99
N TRP A 34 0.34 -4.19 -8.92
CA TRP A 34 1.11 -4.39 -7.69
C TRP A 34 1.72 -3.08 -7.18
N ASP A 35 2.30 -2.29 -8.08
CA ASP A 35 2.93 -1.01 -7.77
C ASP A 35 1.87 0.06 -7.47
N VAL A 36 0.79 0.04 -8.26
CA VAL A 36 -0.34 0.94 -8.09
C VAL A 36 -1.05 0.72 -6.76
N ALA A 37 -1.23 -0.52 -6.35
CA ALA A 37 -1.86 -0.87 -5.08
C ALA A 37 -1.06 -0.33 -3.90
N TYR A 38 0.26 -0.50 -3.91
CA TYR A 38 1.12 0.08 -2.89
C TYR A 38 1.11 1.60 -2.91
N THR A 39 1.18 2.21 -4.10
CA THR A 39 1.13 3.67 -4.24
C THR A 39 -0.18 4.24 -3.67
N ALA A 40 -1.31 3.64 -4.03
CA ALA A 40 -2.63 4.04 -3.51
C ALA A 40 -2.70 3.88 -1.99
N TYR A 41 -2.17 2.79 -1.44
CA TYR A 41 -2.09 2.57 0.01
C TYR A 41 -1.38 3.72 0.74
N ARG A 42 -0.32 4.29 0.14
CA ARG A 42 0.44 5.41 0.73
C ARG A 42 -0.14 6.80 0.45
N PHE A 43 -0.76 7.01 -0.71
CA PHE A 43 -1.31 8.32 -1.10
C PHE A 43 -2.77 8.53 -0.66
N VAL A 44 -3.53 7.46 -0.46
CA VAL A 44 -4.94 7.47 -0.01
C VAL A 44 -5.08 7.17 1.50
N PRO A 45 -3.97 7.19 2.24
CA PRO A 45 -3.76 6.44 3.51
C PRO A 45 -4.77 5.32 3.79
N LEU A 46 -4.59 4.16 3.14
CA LEU A 46 -5.44 2.98 3.36
C LEU A 46 -4.96 2.18 4.58
N TYR A 47 -5.02 2.81 5.76
CA TYR A 47 -4.55 2.23 7.01
C TYR A 47 -5.71 1.81 7.90
N ALA A 48 -5.53 0.70 8.62
CA ALA A 48 -6.44 0.34 9.69
C ALA A 48 -6.48 1.46 10.74
N PRO A 49 -7.66 1.83 11.26
CA PRO A 49 -7.76 2.80 12.34
C PRO A 49 -6.94 2.35 13.55
N ASP A 50 -6.04 3.22 14.03
CA ASP A 50 -5.34 3.04 15.30
C ASP A 50 -5.20 4.38 16.04
N ALA A 51 -4.61 4.35 17.23
CA ALA A 51 -4.47 5.53 18.08
C ALA A 51 -3.27 6.43 17.71
N VAL A 52 -2.39 5.97 16.80
CA VAL A 52 -1.08 6.56 16.55
C VAL A 52 -1.07 7.32 15.22
N GLU A 53 -1.69 6.77 14.19
CA GLU A 53 -1.71 7.30 12.84
C GLU A 53 -3.15 7.56 12.39
N PRO A 54 -3.55 8.83 12.20
CA PRO A 54 -4.91 9.16 11.82
C PRO A 54 -5.24 8.60 10.43
N THR A 55 -6.20 7.68 10.39
CA THR A 55 -6.77 7.17 9.14
C THR A 55 -7.96 8.01 8.67
N LEU A 56 -8.28 7.92 7.38
CA LEU A 56 -9.49 8.55 6.83
C LEU A 56 -10.73 7.74 7.20
N PRO A 57 -11.89 8.39 7.45
CA PRO A 57 -13.16 7.69 7.47
C PRO A 57 -13.34 6.91 6.16
N VAL A 58 -13.85 5.67 6.23
CA VAL A 58 -14.01 4.78 5.07
C VAL A 58 -14.68 5.46 3.87
N PRO A 59 -15.77 6.25 4.02
CA PRO A 59 -16.36 6.95 2.87
C PRO A 59 -15.40 7.92 2.16
N GLU A 60 -14.55 8.63 2.90
CA GLU A 60 -13.56 9.54 2.32
C GLU A 60 -12.38 8.78 1.70
N ALA A 61 -11.94 7.68 2.32
CA ALA A 61 -10.96 6.78 1.72
C ALA A 61 -11.46 6.21 0.38
N CYS A 62 -12.71 5.74 0.32
CA CYS A 62 -13.35 5.28 -0.91
C CYS A 62 -13.37 6.40 -1.97
N ARG A 63 -13.80 7.61 -1.61
CA ARG A 63 -13.85 8.74 -2.55
C ARG A 63 -12.47 9.04 -3.15
N ARG A 64 -11.43 9.09 -2.32
CA ARG A 64 -10.06 9.34 -2.78
C ARG A 64 -9.49 8.19 -3.58
N LEU A 65 -9.80 6.95 -3.21
CA LEU A 65 -9.38 5.76 -3.96
C LEU A 65 -10.02 5.74 -5.36
N THR A 66 -11.29 6.11 -5.48
CA THR A 66 -11.96 6.27 -6.78
C THR A 66 -11.25 7.32 -7.63
N LEU A 67 -10.96 8.51 -7.08
CA LEU A 67 -10.23 9.57 -7.80
C LEU A 67 -8.84 9.12 -8.25
N PHE A 68 -8.12 8.42 -7.38
CA PHE A 68 -6.80 7.86 -7.70
C PHE A 68 -6.90 6.84 -8.84
N ALA A 69 -7.86 5.90 -8.75
CA ALA A 69 -8.09 4.87 -9.77
C ALA A 69 -8.51 5.48 -11.12
N ASP A 70 -9.32 6.53 -11.11
CA ASP A 70 -9.72 7.29 -12.30
C ASP A 70 -8.52 8.00 -12.94
N ALA A 71 -7.73 8.72 -12.15
CA ALA A 71 -6.55 9.45 -12.62
C ALA A 71 -5.47 8.51 -13.16
N TYR A 72 -5.29 7.34 -12.55
CA TYR A 72 -4.36 6.32 -13.01
C TYR A 72 -4.86 5.54 -14.24
N GLY A 73 -6.17 5.52 -14.47
CA GLY A 73 -6.80 4.76 -15.56
C GLY A 73 -6.87 3.26 -15.25
N LEU A 74 -7.35 2.90 -14.06
CA LEU A 74 -7.64 1.51 -13.70
C LEU A 74 -8.96 1.04 -14.33
N SER A 75 -8.94 -0.16 -14.92
CA SER A 75 -10.15 -0.82 -15.43
C SER A 75 -11.09 -1.26 -14.30
N GLU A 76 -12.32 -1.64 -14.65
CA GLU A 76 -13.27 -2.18 -13.67
C GLU A 76 -12.76 -3.48 -13.04
N GLU A 77 -12.11 -4.34 -13.81
CA GLU A 77 -11.50 -5.59 -13.34
C GLU A 77 -10.33 -5.30 -12.39
N GLU A 78 -9.46 -4.34 -12.73
CA GLU A 78 -8.35 -3.93 -11.86
C GLU A 78 -8.86 -3.34 -10.53
N ARG A 79 -9.95 -2.56 -10.57
CA ARG A 79 -10.59 -2.01 -9.36
C ARG A 79 -11.22 -3.09 -8.50
N ALA A 80 -11.88 -4.07 -9.11
CA ALA A 80 -12.46 -5.20 -8.39
C ALA A 80 -11.38 -6.07 -7.72
N ALA A 81 -10.22 -6.23 -8.38
CA ALA A 81 -9.08 -6.98 -7.85
C ALA A 81 -8.26 -6.20 -6.81
N PHE A 82 -8.36 -4.87 -6.80
CA PHE A 82 -7.49 -3.98 -6.02
C PHE A 82 -7.36 -4.37 -4.53
N PRO A 83 -8.44 -4.63 -3.75
CA PRO A 83 -8.30 -4.91 -2.32
C PRO A 83 -7.46 -6.15 -2.05
N ALA A 84 -7.68 -7.22 -2.82
CA ALA A 84 -6.92 -8.46 -2.70
C ALA A 84 -5.45 -8.25 -3.11
N VAL A 85 -5.19 -7.50 -4.18
CA VAL A 85 -3.82 -7.20 -4.63
C VAL A 85 -3.07 -6.34 -3.63
N ALA A 86 -3.70 -5.31 -3.06
CA ALA A 86 -3.11 -4.46 -2.04
C ALA A 86 -2.74 -5.26 -0.78
N ALA A 87 -3.65 -6.11 -0.29
CA ALA A 87 -3.37 -6.94 0.87
C ALA A 87 -2.27 -7.99 0.60
N ALA A 88 -2.29 -8.64 -0.57
CA ALA A 88 -1.21 -9.53 -0.98
C ALA A 88 0.15 -8.82 -1.07
N ARG A 89 0.17 -7.58 -1.57
CA ARG A 89 1.36 -6.74 -1.65
C ARG A 89 1.97 -6.44 -0.28
N LEU A 90 1.15 -6.12 0.71
CA LEU A 90 1.58 -5.85 2.08
C LEU A 90 2.12 -7.12 2.76
N ARG A 91 1.47 -8.27 2.56
CA ARG A 91 1.98 -9.56 3.06
C ARG A 91 3.34 -9.92 2.45
N ALA A 92 3.50 -9.73 1.14
CA ALA A 92 4.79 -9.93 0.47
C ALA A 92 5.88 -8.96 0.97
N LEU A 93 5.52 -7.72 1.36
CA LEU A 93 6.46 -6.79 1.99
C LEU A 93 6.95 -7.33 3.33
N VAL A 94 6.04 -7.86 4.16
CA VAL A 94 6.36 -8.49 5.44
C VAL A 94 7.25 -9.72 5.25
N GLU A 95 6.96 -10.57 4.27
CA GLU A 95 7.82 -11.71 3.93
C GLU A 95 9.24 -11.27 3.56
N SER A 96 9.36 -10.25 2.71
CA SER A 96 10.65 -9.65 2.33
C SER A 96 11.39 -9.10 3.56
N MET A 97 10.70 -8.39 4.46
CA MET A 97 11.29 -7.89 5.70
C MET A 97 11.90 -9.02 6.54
N TYR A 98 11.18 -10.13 6.69
CA TYR A 98 11.69 -11.30 7.41
C TYR A 98 12.88 -11.95 6.71
N THR A 99 12.84 -12.09 5.38
CA THR A 99 13.98 -12.61 4.61
C THR A 99 15.23 -11.74 4.80
N GLN A 100 15.10 -10.41 4.70
CA GLN A 100 16.20 -9.48 4.85
C GLN A 100 16.75 -9.44 6.30
N ALA A 101 15.86 -9.49 7.29
CA ALA A 101 16.26 -9.58 8.70
C ALA A 101 17.02 -10.89 8.99
N ALA A 102 16.56 -12.02 8.44
CA ALA A 102 17.24 -13.31 8.58
C ALA A 102 18.60 -13.35 7.86
N ALA A 103 18.76 -12.59 6.77
CA ALA A 103 20.04 -12.37 6.10
C ALA A 103 20.97 -11.39 6.85
N GLY A 104 20.54 -10.86 8.00
CA GLY A 104 21.36 -10.02 8.88
C GLY A 104 21.33 -8.53 8.55
N HIS A 105 20.39 -8.05 7.71
CA HIS A 105 20.27 -6.63 7.41
C HIS A 105 19.70 -5.84 8.62
N PRO A 106 20.49 -4.97 9.28
CA PRO A 106 20.08 -4.39 10.55
C PRO A 106 18.85 -3.47 10.48
N ALA A 107 18.62 -2.84 9.31
CA ALA A 107 17.45 -1.99 9.09
C ALA A 107 16.14 -2.79 9.16
N PHE A 108 16.09 -3.95 8.49
CA PHE A 108 14.91 -4.81 8.49
C PHE A 108 14.65 -5.46 9.85
N SER A 109 15.71 -5.84 10.57
CA SER A 109 15.56 -6.30 11.97
C SER A 109 14.94 -5.22 12.87
N ARG A 110 15.32 -3.95 12.69
CA ARG A 110 14.69 -2.84 13.41
C ARG A 110 13.23 -2.64 13.02
N HIS A 111 12.90 -2.65 11.73
CA HIS A 111 11.51 -2.53 11.28
C HIS A 111 10.58 -3.58 11.87
N VAL A 112 11.04 -4.83 11.98
CA VAL A 112 10.29 -5.91 12.65
C VAL A 112 10.17 -5.64 14.16
N ALA A 113 11.25 -5.25 14.83
CA ALA A 113 11.22 -4.93 16.26
C ALA A 113 10.26 -3.76 16.58
N ASP A 114 10.25 -2.74 15.72
CA ASP A 114 9.39 -1.56 15.82
C ASP A 114 7.92 -1.86 15.45
N GLY A 115 7.64 -3.05 14.89
CA GLY A 115 6.28 -3.52 14.61
C GLY A 115 5.69 -3.11 13.28
N HIS A 116 6.53 -2.71 12.32
CA HIS A 116 6.08 -2.37 10.98
C HIS A 116 5.41 -3.58 10.28
N ASP A 117 5.90 -4.79 10.54
CA ASP A 117 5.32 -6.04 10.06
C ASP A 117 3.87 -6.21 10.54
N ARG A 118 3.63 -6.01 11.83
CA ARG A 118 2.31 -6.10 12.47
C ARG A 118 1.37 -5.06 11.87
N ARG A 119 1.85 -3.83 11.68
CA ARG A 119 1.10 -2.74 11.02
C ARG A 119 0.66 -3.14 9.61
N TYR A 120 1.59 -3.59 8.76
CA TYR A 120 1.25 -4.01 7.39
C TYR A 120 0.27 -5.18 7.34
N LEU A 121 0.38 -6.14 8.26
CA LEU A 121 -0.56 -7.27 8.33
C LEU A 121 -1.96 -6.82 8.77
N THR A 122 -2.06 -5.92 9.75
CA THR A 122 -3.33 -5.34 10.18
C THR A 122 -3.98 -4.53 9.05
N ASP A 123 -3.20 -3.72 8.35
CA ASP A 123 -3.70 -2.94 7.21
C ASP A 123 -4.17 -3.84 6.07
N ALA A 124 -3.44 -4.93 5.78
CA ALA A 124 -3.84 -5.90 4.76
C ALA A 124 -5.23 -6.51 5.06
N GLN A 125 -5.46 -6.94 6.30
CA GLN A 125 -6.74 -7.47 6.74
C GLN A 125 -7.84 -6.41 6.68
N TRP A 126 -7.54 -5.19 7.11
CA TRP A 126 -8.50 -4.09 7.07
C TRP A 126 -8.88 -3.71 5.64
N ILE A 127 -7.93 -3.68 4.71
CA ILE A 127 -8.20 -3.38 3.30
C ILE A 127 -9.17 -4.42 2.70
N GLU A 128 -8.92 -5.71 2.94
CA GLU A 128 -9.82 -6.77 2.49
C GLU A 128 -11.22 -6.63 3.08
N ALA A 129 -11.33 -6.32 4.38
CA ALA A 129 -12.61 -6.19 5.06
C ALA A 129 -13.40 -4.93 4.65
N ALA A 130 -12.71 -3.79 4.49
CA ALA A 130 -13.35 -2.50 4.27
C ALA A 130 -13.61 -2.19 2.79
N PHE A 131 -12.79 -2.71 1.88
CA PHE A 131 -12.86 -2.42 0.44
C PHE A 131 -13.07 -3.67 -0.43
N GLY A 132 -12.98 -4.87 0.13
CA GLY A 132 -13.29 -6.11 -0.57
C GLY A 132 -14.77 -6.22 -0.97
N PRO A 133 -15.11 -7.18 -1.84
CA PRO A 133 -16.49 -7.43 -2.21
C PRO A 133 -17.33 -7.72 -0.98
N ARG A 134 -18.45 -7.01 -0.83
CA ARG A 134 -19.41 -7.28 0.25
C ARG A 134 -20.01 -8.67 0.05
N THR A 135 -19.78 -9.56 0.98
CA THR A 135 -20.59 -10.77 1.12
C THR A 135 -21.94 -10.33 1.70
N ASP A 136 -22.85 -9.88 0.83
CA ASP A 136 -24.25 -9.68 1.23
C ASP A 136 -24.84 -11.07 1.54
N ASN A 137 -24.92 -11.40 2.82
CA ASN A 137 -25.67 -12.56 3.28
C ASN A 137 -27.17 -12.20 3.17
N ARG A 138 -27.80 -12.60 2.07
CA ARG A 138 -29.27 -12.58 1.94
C ARG A 138 -29.91 -13.59 2.88
#